data_AF-A0A7S2CGI5-F1
#
_entry.id   AF-A0A7S2CGI5-F1
#
_cell.length_a   1.000
_cell.length_b   1.000
_cell.length_c   1.000
_cell.angle_alpha   90.00
_cell.angle_beta   90.00
_cell.angle_gamma   90.00
#
_symmetry.space_group_name_H-M   'P 1'
#
loop_
_entity.id
_entity.type
_entity.pdbx_description
1 polymer ?
#
loop_
_entity_poly.entity_id
_entity_poly.type
_entity_poly.pdbx_seq_one_letter_code
_entity_poly.pdbx_strand_id
1 'polypeptide(L)'
;MVGLSDKKEKSKALECATTLVEWLKTFNRRTLDIFSARAFFYLSLAYEREGRLAEIRPQLLAAYRTACLRRDSMGQATLLNLLLRNYLAYNLFDQALKLVQKTNFPESRPNAQYARYLLYIGQIKAVQLEYSDAHSKRMQANR
;
A
#
# COMPACT_ATOMS: atom_id res chain seq x y z
N MET A 1 -10.95 -2.66 15.07
CA MET A 1 -10.31 -3.52 14.06
C MET A 1 -9.15 -4.34 14.61
N VAL A 2 -8.18 -3.76 15.32
CA VAL A 2 -7.03 -4.52 15.88
C VAL A 2 -7.46 -5.63 16.84
N GLY A 3 -8.40 -5.38 17.75
CA GLY A 3 -8.89 -6.41 18.68
C GLY A 3 -9.74 -7.53 18.05
N LEU A 4 -10.33 -7.32 16.86
CA LEU A 4 -11.08 -8.36 16.13
C LEU A 4 -10.15 -9.29 15.34
N SER A 5 -9.03 -8.72 14.86
CA SER A 5 -7.95 -9.49 14.24
C SER A 5 -7.30 -10.48 15.20
N ASP A 6 -7.26 -10.12 16.48
CA ASP A 6 -6.65 -10.92 17.56
C ASP A 6 -7.53 -12.12 17.95
N LYS A 7 -8.87 -11.95 17.88
CA LYS A 7 -9.86 -12.98 18.24
C LYS A 7 -10.09 -14.08 17.19
N LYS A 8 -9.25 -14.19 16.15
CA LYS A 8 -9.41 -15.14 15.01
C LYS A 8 -10.72 -15.02 14.20
N GLU A 9 -11.57 -14.03 14.46
CA GLU A 9 -12.80 -13.80 13.68
C GLU A 9 -12.49 -13.05 12.37
N LYS A 10 -11.91 -13.77 11.41
CA LYS A 10 -11.43 -13.22 10.13
C LYS A 10 -12.57 -12.64 9.27
N SER A 11 -13.71 -13.33 9.18
CA SER A 11 -14.86 -12.93 8.37
C SER A 11 -15.46 -11.60 8.83
N LYS A 12 -15.70 -11.45 10.13
CA LYS A 12 -16.24 -10.20 10.70
C LYS A 12 -15.26 -9.03 10.54
N ALA A 13 -13.96 -9.30 10.60
CA ALA A 13 -12.95 -8.28 10.38
C ALA A 13 -12.95 -7.77 8.92
N LEU A 14 -13.19 -8.67 7.96
CA LEU A 14 -13.34 -8.32 6.55
C LEU A 14 -14.61 -7.48 6.32
N GLU A 15 -15.76 -7.93 6.82
CA GLU A 15 -17.04 -7.21 6.71
C GLU A 15 -16.90 -5.79 7.27
N CYS A 16 -16.40 -5.66 8.50
CA CYS A 16 -16.15 -4.36 9.13
C CYS A 16 -15.21 -3.48 8.30
N ALA A 17 -14.18 -4.04 7.67
CA ALA A 17 -13.26 -3.28 6.84
C ALA A 17 -13.90 -2.82 5.53
N THR A 18 -14.73 -3.65 4.91
CA THR A 18 -15.48 -3.29 3.70
C THR A 18 -16.51 -2.20 3.98
N THR A 19 -17.34 -2.35 5.02
CA THR A 19 -18.33 -1.34 5.43
C THR A 19 -17.66 -0.02 5.78
N LEU A 20 -16.51 -0.06 6.47
CA LEU A 20 -15.77 1.15 6.82
C LEU A 20 -15.23 1.85 5.57
N VAL A 21 -14.74 1.12 4.56
CA VAL A 21 -14.27 1.73 3.31
C VAL A 21 -15.42 2.32 2.50
N GLU A 22 -16.58 1.66 2.46
CA GLU A 22 -17.79 2.21 1.84
C GLU A 22 -18.27 3.48 2.53
N TRP A 23 -18.28 3.49 3.86
CA TRP A 23 -18.62 4.65 4.66
C TRP A 23 -17.61 5.79 4.47
N LEU A 24 -16.32 5.50 4.36
CA LEU A 24 -15.32 6.55 4.11
C LEU A 24 -15.42 7.14 2.69
N LYS A 25 -15.91 6.38 1.69
CA LYS A 25 -16.15 6.90 0.33
C LYS A 25 -17.24 7.95 0.28
N THR A 26 -18.23 7.93 1.19
CA THR A 26 -19.30 8.94 1.21
C THR A 26 -18.81 10.30 1.72
N PHE A 27 -17.73 10.34 2.50
CA PHE A 27 -17.17 11.56 3.07
C PHE A 27 -15.97 12.07 2.25
N ASN A 28 -16.21 13.02 1.34
CA ASN A 28 -15.16 13.57 0.47
C ASN A 28 -14.38 14.75 1.10
N ARG A 29 -13.99 14.62 2.38
CA ARG A 29 -13.25 15.67 3.13
C ARG A 29 -11.76 15.34 3.18
N ARG A 30 -10.91 16.36 2.95
CA ARG A 30 -9.43 16.23 2.96
C ARG A 30 -8.86 15.75 4.29
N THR A 31 -9.47 16.10 5.42
CA THR A 31 -9.07 15.63 6.75
C THR A 31 -9.28 14.13 6.94
N LEU A 32 -10.21 13.54 6.16
CA LEU A 32 -10.53 12.12 6.21
C LEU A 32 -9.50 11.25 5.46
N ASP A 33 -8.63 11.86 4.66
CA ASP A 33 -7.71 11.13 3.79
C ASP A 33 -6.70 10.30 4.60
N ILE A 34 -6.25 10.82 5.75
CA ILE A 34 -5.38 10.09 6.69
C ILE A 34 -6.09 8.86 7.27
N PHE A 35 -7.38 9.00 7.58
CA PHE A 35 -8.20 7.88 8.06
C PHE A 35 -8.47 6.88 6.96
N SER A 36 -8.69 7.34 5.72
CA SER A 36 -8.83 6.48 4.54
C SER A 36 -7.57 5.65 4.29
N ALA A 37 -6.38 6.25 4.39
CA ALA A 37 -5.11 5.55 4.25
C ALA A 37 -4.95 4.44 5.31
N ARG A 38 -5.31 4.72 6.57
CA ARG A 38 -5.31 3.71 7.65
C ARG A 38 -6.35 2.63 7.42
N ALA A 39 -7.54 3.00 6.93
CA ALA A 39 -8.59 2.05 6.58
C ALA A 39 -8.13 1.07 5.50
N PHE A 40 -7.55 1.56 4.42
CA PHE A 40 -6.99 0.71 3.35
C PHE A 40 -5.85 -0.17 3.84
N PHE A 41 -5.04 0.29 4.80
CA PHE A 41 -4.03 -0.54 5.44
C PHE A 41 -4.67 -1.72 6.21
N TYR A 42 -5.68 -1.46 7.03
CA TYR A 42 -6.37 -2.53 7.77
C TYR A 42 -7.17 -3.46 6.86
N LEU A 43 -7.78 -2.91 5.79
CA LEU A 43 -8.43 -3.69 4.75
C LEU A 43 -7.42 -4.66 4.11
N SER A 44 -6.28 -4.15 3.64
CA SER A 44 -5.23 -4.98 3.05
C SER A 44 -4.74 -6.08 4.01
N LEU A 45 -4.55 -5.75 5.29
CA LEU A 45 -4.17 -6.72 6.32
C LEU A 45 -5.24 -7.80 6.55
N ALA A 46 -6.53 -7.45 6.49
CA ALA A 46 -7.62 -8.43 6.60
C ALA A 46 -7.61 -9.40 5.41
N TYR A 47 -7.49 -8.88 4.18
CA TYR A 47 -7.38 -9.70 2.97
C TYR A 47 -6.11 -10.57 2.95
N GLU A 48 -5.00 -10.08 3.49
CA GLU A 48 -3.76 -10.86 3.64
C GLU A 48 -3.96 -12.08 4.56
N ARG A 49 -4.72 -11.92 5.64
CA ARG A 49 -5.03 -13.02 6.57
C ARG A 49 -6.01 -14.05 6.03
N GLU A 50 -6.82 -13.66 5.05
CA GLU A 50 -7.70 -14.56 4.30
C GLU A 50 -7.04 -15.17 3.05
N GLY A 51 -5.88 -14.64 2.62
CA GLY A 51 -5.17 -15.09 1.43
C GLY A 51 -5.77 -14.59 0.10
N ARG A 52 -6.78 -13.72 0.14
CA ARG A 52 -7.48 -13.18 -1.04
C ARG A 52 -6.97 -11.81 -1.47
N LEU A 53 -5.65 -11.67 -1.55
CA LEU A 53 -5.00 -10.40 -1.88
C LEU A 53 -5.15 -9.98 -3.36
N ALA A 54 -5.56 -10.88 -4.26
CA ALA A 54 -5.73 -10.54 -5.69
C ALA A 54 -6.96 -9.65 -5.94
N GLU A 55 -8.06 -9.88 -5.19
CA GLU A 55 -9.36 -9.22 -5.39
C GLU A 55 -9.34 -7.72 -5.02
N ILE A 56 -8.47 -7.33 -4.09
CA ILE A 56 -8.36 -5.95 -3.61
C ILE A 56 -7.55 -5.03 -4.55
N ARG A 57 -6.76 -5.59 -5.48
CA ARG A 57 -5.91 -4.82 -6.42
C ARG A 57 -6.65 -3.75 -7.22
N PRO A 58 -7.77 -4.05 -7.92
CA PRO A 58 -8.49 -3.04 -8.69
C PRO A 58 -9.04 -1.93 -7.79
N GLN A 59 -9.49 -2.26 -6.59
CA GLN A 59 -9.98 -1.28 -5.61
C GLN A 59 -8.85 -0.35 -5.13
N LEU A 60 -7.67 -0.90 -4.83
CA LEU A 60 -6.47 -0.12 -4.45
C LEU A 60 -5.99 0.78 -5.59
N LEU A 61 -5.99 0.30 -6.84
CA LEU A 61 -5.61 1.09 -8.01
C LEU A 61 -6.58 2.24 -8.27
N ALA A 62 -7.89 2.00 -8.14
CA ALA A 62 -8.91 3.04 -8.24
C ALA A 62 -8.70 4.09 -7.15
N ALA A 63 -8.52 3.66 -5.90
CA ALA A 63 -8.23 4.56 -4.78
C ALA A 63 -6.95 5.38 -5.02
N TYR A 64 -5.87 4.75 -5.52
CA TYR A 64 -4.62 5.45 -5.83
C TYR A 64 -4.79 6.53 -6.89
N ARG A 65 -5.54 6.25 -7.97
CA ARG A 65 -5.87 7.24 -9.01
C ARG A 65 -6.65 8.42 -8.44
N THR A 66 -7.63 8.16 -7.57
CA THR A 66 -8.38 9.25 -6.90
C THR A 66 -7.50 10.08 -5.97
N ALA A 67 -6.58 9.45 -5.24
CA ALA A 67 -5.60 10.14 -4.40
C ALA A 67 -4.60 10.97 -5.22
N CYS A 68 -4.23 10.49 -6.41
CA CYS A 68 -3.42 11.23 -7.39
C CYS A 68 -4.13 12.51 -7.85
N LEU A 69 -5.42 12.39 -8.21
CA LEU A 69 -6.23 13.53 -8.64
C LEU A 69 -6.41 14.56 -7.51
N ARG A 70 -6.62 14.11 -6.27
CA ARG A 70 -6.78 14.97 -5.09
C ARG A 70 -5.46 15.56 -4.56
N ARG A 71 -4.31 15.18 -5.16
CA ARG A 71 -2.95 15.56 -4.74
C ARG A 71 -2.67 15.28 -3.26
N ASP A 72 -3.21 14.17 -2.74
CA ASP A 72 -2.92 13.73 -1.38
C ASP A 72 -1.63 12.91 -1.33
N SER A 73 -0.56 13.51 -0.80
CA SER A 73 0.76 12.86 -0.69
C SER A 73 0.75 11.66 0.25
N MET A 74 -0.04 11.70 1.33
CA MET A 74 -0.02 10.66 2.35
C MET A 74 -0.79 9.42 1.90
N GLY A 75 -1.99 9.60 1.34
CA GLY A 75 -2.78 8.53 0.73
C GLY A 75 -2.05 7.88 -0.45
N GLN A 76 -1.42 8.67 -1.33
CA GLN A 76 -0.63 8.15 -2.44
C GLN A 76 0.52 7.25 -1.96
N ALA A 77 1.33 7.71 -0.99
CA ALA A 77 2.46 6.96 -0.48
C ALA A 77 2.05 5.62 0.16
N THR A 78 0.99 5.65 0.97
CA THR A 78 0.48 4.45 1.65
C THR A 78 -0.11 3.44 0.67
N LEU A 79 -0.95 3.89 -0.27
CA LEU A 79 -1.55 3.04 -1.30
C LEU A 79 -0.49 2.45 -2.24
N LEU A 80 0.54 3.22 -2.61
CA LEU A 80 1.66 2.73 -3.42
C LEU A 80 2.42 1.61 -2.71
N ASN A 81 2.74 1.78 -1.42
CA ASN A 81 3.40 0.75 -0.62
C ASN A 81 2.54 -0.52 -0.49
N LEU A 82 1.23 -0.38 -0.34
CA LEU A 82 0.30 -1.52 -0.29
C LEU A 82 0.25 -2.27 -1.63
N LEU A 83 0.23 -1.55 -2.76
CA LEU A 83 0.28 -2.15 -4.09
C LEU A 83 1.60 -2.89 -4.33
N LEU A 84 2.74 -2.29 -4.01
CA LEU A 84 4.05 -2.93 -4.14
C LEU A 84 4.15 -4.20 -3.29
N ARG A 85 3.71 -4.15 -2.03
CA ARG A 85 3.64 -5.33 -1.16
C ARG A 85 2.80 -6.44 -1.79
N ASN A 86 1.66 -6.08 -2.38
CA ASN A 86 0.78 -7.03 -3.03
C ASN A 86 1.44 -7.68 -4.26
N TYR A 87 2.12 -6.91 -5.12
CA TYR A 87 2.83 -7.48 -6.26
C TYR A 87 3.98 -8.40 -5.85
N LEU A 88 4.73 -8.03 -4.80
CA LEU A 88 5.81 -8.85 -4.26
C LEU A 88 5.30 -10.16 -3.66
N ALA A 89 4.17 -10.14 -2.95
CA ALA A 89 3.58 -11.34 -2.34
C ALA A 89 3.19 -12.41 -3.37
N TYR A 90 2.85 -12.00 -4.60
CA TYR A 90 2.51 -12.92 -5.69
C TYR A 90 3.64 -13.07 -6.73
N ASN A 91 4.85 -12.56 -6.45
CA ASN A 91 6.00 -12.61 -7.36
C ASN A 91 5.79 -11.92 -8.74
N LEU A 92 4.91 -10.91 -8.83
CA LEU A 92 4.70 -10.14 -10.08
C LEU A 92 5.67 -8.96 -10.19
N PHE A 93 6.96 -9.26 -10.36
CA PHE A 93 8.02 -8.24 -10.40
C PHE A 93 7.94 -7.31 -11.61
N ASP A 94 7.57 -7.81 -12.79
CA ASP A 94 7.42 -6.99 -14.01
C ASP A 94 6.34 -5.91 -13.85
N GLN A 95 5.20 -6.26 -13.24
CA GLN A 95 4.13 -5.31 -13.01
C GLN A 95 4.52 -4.27 -11.96
N ALA A 96 5.24 -4.69 -10.92
CA ALA A 96 5.78 -3.79 -9.90
C ALA A 96 6.77 -2.79 -10.50
N LEU A 97 7.69 -3.21 -11.37
CA LEU A 97 8.61 -2.30 -12.05
C LEU A 97 7.87 -1.31 -12.95
N LYS A 98 6.92 -1.77 -13.75
CA LYS A 98 6.10 -0.88 -14.62
C LYS A 98 5.33 0.15 -13.79
N LEU A 99 4.86 -0.21 -12.60
CA LEU A 99 4.24 0.71 -11.67
C LEU A 99 5.24 1.77 -11.20
N VAL A 100 6.40 1.33 -10.67
CA VAL A 100 7.44 2.22 -10.14
C VAL A 100 7.94 3.20 -11.19
N GLN A 101 8.12 2.77 -12.44
CA GLN A 101 8.54 3.65 -13.54
C GLN A 101 7.53 4.75 -13.86
N LYS A 102 6.24 4.50 -13.62
CA LYS A 102 5.15 5.46 -13.92
C LYS A 102 4.77 6.33 -12.74
N THR A 103 5.15 5.94 -11.52
CA THR A 103 4.74 6.63 -10.30
C THR A 103 5.92 7.35 -9.65
N ASN A 104 5.80 8.65 -9.45
CA ASN A 104 6.73 9.40 -8.61
C ASN A 104 6.25 9.38 -7.17
N PHE A 105 7.15 9.12 -6.22
CA PHE A 105 6.82 9.19 -4.80
C PHE A 105 6.66 10.67 -4.39
N PRO A 106 5.56 11.07 -3.74
CA PRO A 106 5.26 12.48 -3.45
C PRO A 106 6.29 13.13 -2.52
N GLU A 107 6.46 14.46 -2.53
CA GLU A 107 7.52 15.17 -1.77
C GLU A 107 7.24 15.30 -0.26
N SER A 108 5.97 15.40 0.14
CA SER A 108 5.59 15.43 1.55
C SER A 108 5.49 14.00 2.09
N ARG A 109 6.64 13.47 2.54
CA ARG A 109 6.83 12.05 2.89
C ARG A 109 6.84 11.84 4.40
N PRO A 110 6.00 10.96 4.96
CA PRO A 110 6.29 10.38 6.25
C PRO A 110 7.50 9.44 6.11
N ASN A 111 8.57 9.68 6.86
CA ASN A 111 9.83 8.92 6.80
C ASN A 111 9.61 7.39 6.84
N ALA A 112 8.66 6.93 7.67
CA ALA A 112 8.32 5.52 7.78
C ALA A 112 7.76 4.90 6.48
N GLN A 113 6.98 5.64 5.69
CA GLN A 113 6.48 5.15 4.41
C GLN A 113 7.56 5.19 3.34
N TYR A 114 8.48 6.16 3.43
CA TYR A 114 9.58 6.26 2.50
C TYR A 114 10.61 5.12 2.68
N ALA A 115 10.95 4.77 3.92
CA ALA A 115 11.82 3.63 4.21
C ALA A 115 11.23 2.31 3.65
N ARG A 116 9.91 2.08 3.84
CA ARG A 116 9.22 0.91 3.26
C ARG A 116 9.29 0.88 1.73
N TYR A 117 9.07 2.03 1.10
CA TYR A 117 9.15 2.16 -0.35
C TYR A 117 10.54 1.81 -0.88
N LEU A 118 11.59 2.34 -0.23
CA LEU A 118 12.99 2.04 -0.58
C LEU A 118 13.32 0.56 -0.41
N LEU A 119 12.83 -0.10 0.64
CA LEU A 119 12.99 -1.54 0.82
C LEU A 119 12.37 -2.33 -0.33
N TYR A 120 11.15 -2.00 -0.74
CA TYR A 120 10.48 -2.68 -1.86
C TYR A 120 11.20 -2.47 -3.18
N ILE A 121 11.66 -1.24 -3.48
CA ILE A 121 12.46 -1.01 -4.69
C ILE A 121 13.79 -1.76 -4.63
N GLY A 122 14.45 -1.78 -3.48
CA GLY A 122 15.70 -2.52 -3.30
C GLY A 122 15.52 -4.01 -3.59
N GLN A 123 14.39 -4.60 -3.16
CA GLN A 123 14.05 -5.99 -3.49
C GLN A 123 13.81 -6.19 -4.99
N ILE A 124 13.01 -5.32 -5.64
CA ILE A 124 12.73 -5.42 -7.08
C ILE A 124 14.01 -5.32 -7.90
N LYS A 125 14.89 -4.35 -7.58
CA LYS A 125 16.18 -4.17 -8.26
C LYS A 125 17.14 -5.34 -8.04
N ALA A 126 17.15 -5.93 -6.83
CA ALA A 126 17.97 -7.11 -6.57
C ALA A 126 17.55 -8.31 -7.43
N VAL A 127 16.25 -8.49 -7.67
CA VAL A 127 15.73 -9.53 -8.58
C VAL A 127 16.12 -9.27 -10.03
N GLN A 128 16.29 -8.00 -10.41
CA GLN A 128 16.74 -7.57 -11.75
C GLN A 128 18.26 -7.60 -11.94
N LEU A 129 19.01 -8.15 -10.98
CA LEU A 129 20.47 -8.22 -10.99
C LEU A 129 21.17 -6.86 -10.88
N GLU A 130 20.46 -5.78 -10.54
CA GLU A 130 21.02 -4.44 -10.31
C GLU A 130 21.48 -4.28 -8.84
N TYR A 131 22.50 -5.05 -8.44
CA TYR A 131 22.90 -5.18 -7.04
C TYR A 131 23.45 -3.87 -6.43
N SER A 132 24.22 -3.08 -7.18
CA SER A 132 24.81 -1.82 -6.70
C SER A 132 23.74 -0.81 -6.27
N ASP A 133 22.71 -0.66 -7.12
CA ASP A 133 21.58 0.22 -6.84
C ASP A 133 20.68 -0.34 -5.74
N ALA A 134 20.44 -1.65 -5.72
CA ALA A 134 19.67 -2.31 -4.69
C ALA A 134 20.30 -2.12 -3.30
N HIS A 135 21.62 -2.30 -3.19
CA HIS A 135 22.37 -2.11 -1.96
C HIS A 135 22.27 -0.67 -1.46
N SER A 136 22.49 0.31 -2.35
CA SER A 136 22.40 1.73 -2.01
C SER A 136 21.02 2.12 -1.46
N LYS A 137 19.94 1.60 -2.07
CA LYS A 137 18.57 1.85 -1.61
C LYS A 137 18.24 1.16 -0.28
N ARG A 138 18.73 -0.06 -0.04
CA ARG A 138 18.59 -0.72 1.27
C ARG A 138 19.34 0.02 2.37
N MET A 139 20.55 0.51 2.09
CA MET A 139 21.33 1.30 3.04
C MET A 139 20.64 2.61 3.40
N GLN A 140 20.00 3.28 2.43
CA GLN A 140 19.19 4.47 2.68
C GLN A 140 17.93 4.17 3.50
N ALA A 141 17.33 2.99 3.33
CA ALA A 141 16.13 2.61 4.09
C ALA A 141 16.42 2.25 5.55
N ASN A 142 17.66 1.84 5.86
CA ASN A 142 18.08 1.43 7.19
C ASN A 142 18.61 2.58 8.06
N ARG A 143 18.86 3.76 7.45
CA ARG A 143 19.27 4.99 8.14
C ARG A 143 18.05 5.81 8.54
#